data_AF-A0A9L0SVG6-F1
#
_entry.id   AF-A0A9L0SVG6-F1
#
_cell.length_a   1.000
_cell.length_b   1.000
_cell.length_c   1.000
_cell.angle_alpha   90.00
_cell.angle_beta   90.00
_cell.angle_gamma   90.00
#
_symmetry.space_group_name_H-M   'P 1'
#
loop_
_entity.id
_entity.type
_entity.pdbx_description
1 polymer ?
#
loop_
_entity_poly.entity_id
_entity_poly.type
_entity_poly.pdbx_seq_one_letter_code
_entity_poly.pdbx_strand_id
1 'polypeptide(L)'
;MPACCSWNDVFQYETNKVTRIQSMNYGTIKWICHLIVFSYVIFALVSDKRYQRKEPLISSVHTKVKGIAEVREEIIESGAKKVVQSVFDTADYTFPLQGNSFFVMTNFLKTEGQEQGLCPEYPTRRTLCSSDRGCKKGWMDPQSKGIQTGRCIVYKGNQKTCEVSAWCPIEAVEEAPRRNFLPGLNITCTFHKTQNPQCPIFRLGDIFRETGDHFSDVAIQGGIMGIEIYWDCNLDRWFHHCRPKYSFRRLDDKTASESSYPGYNFRYAKYYKENNVEKRTLIKVFGIRFDILVFGTGGKFDIIQLIVFVGSTLSYFGLATLFIDFLINTYSSKFCRSSIYPCCKYCEPCSVNEYYYRKKCESIVEPKPTLKYVSFVDESHIRMVDQQLLGRSLQDVKGEKVPRPSMDFTDLSRLPLSLQDPHVTPGQPEDIQLLSEEVTPRHKDSPHWCQCGNCLPSQLPESHRCLEELCCRKKMGACITTSEPFRKLVLSRRVLQFLLLYREPLLVLDADSTNSQLRHCAYRCYATWRFGSQDLADFAILPSCCRWRIRREFPRSEGQYSGFKSPY
;
A
#
# COMPACT_ATOMS: atom_id res chain seq x y z
N MET A 1 -32.09 30.96 -10.39
CA MET A 1 -31.27 29.89 -10.99
C MET A 1 -31.69 28.55 -10.41
N PRO A 2 -32.57 27.79 -11.09
CA PRO A 2 -32.39 26.34 -11.12
C PRO A 2 -32.78 25.75 -12.49
N ALA A 3 -31.79 25.54 -13.36
CA ALA A 3 -31.96 24.92 -14.68
C ALA A 3 -30.67 24.23 -15.17
N CYS A 4 -29.85 23.73 -14.24
CA CYS A 4 -28.56 23.08 -14.55
C CYS A 4 -28.65 21.55 -14.65
N CYS A 5 -29.83 20.97 -14.38
CA CYS A 5 -30.11 19.56 -14.51
C CYS A 5 -31.44 19.40 -15.26
N SER A 6 -31.37 18.82 -16.46
CA SER A 6 -32.52 18.34 -17.22
C SER A 6 -32.87 16.91 -16.77
N TRP A 7 -34.13 16.51 -16.97
CA TRP A 7 -34.52 15.10 -16.85
C TRP A 7 -33.73 14.20 -17.81
N ASN A 8 -33.30 14.72 -18.95
CA ASN A 8 -32.47 13.98 -19.90
C ASN A 8 -31.06 13.68 -19.34
N ASP A 9 -30.56 14.50 -18.42
CA ASP A 9 -29.22 14.34 -17.84
C ASP A 9 -29.19 13.18 -16.83
N VAL A 10 -30.32 12.91 -16.18
CA VAL A 10 -30.53 11.74 -15.30
C VAL A 10 -30.45 10.41 -16.07
N PHE A 11 -30.70 10.43 -17.38
CA PHE A 11 -30.62 9.27 -18.26
C PHE A 11 -29.35 9.23 -19.12
N GLN A 12 -28.38 10.12 -18.90
CA GLN A 12 -27.08 10.03 -19.55
C GLN A 12 -26.27 8.86 -18.97
N TYR A 13 -25.74 8.01 -19.87
CA TYR A 13 -24.88 6.89 -19.52
C TYR A 13 -23.58 6.98 -20.32
N GLU A 14 -22.48 7.23 -19.63
CA GLU A 14 -21.15 7.32 -20.26
C GLU A 14 -20.52 5.93 -20.45
N THR A 15 -19.95 5.70 -21.63
CA THR A 15 -19.18 4.49 -21.93
C THR A 15 -17.76 4.84 -22.36
N ASN A 16 -16.76 4.22 -21.72
CA ASN A 16 -15.37 4.31 -22.14
C ASN A 16 -15.21 3.84 -23.60
N LYS A 17 -14.74 4.74 -24.47
CA LYS A 17 -14.36 4.39 -25.85
C LYS A 17 -13.14 3.47 -25.83
N VAL A 18 -13.19 2.35 -26.55
CA VAL A 18 -12.14 1.31 -26.53
C VAL A 18 -11.73 0.85 -27.92
N THR A 19 -10.41 0.78 -28.16
CA THR A 19 -9.82 0.23 -29.39
C THR A 19 -9.49 -1.25 -29.18
N ARG A 20 -10.14 -2.15 -29.93
CA ARG A 20 -9.88 -3.60 -29.87
C ARG A 20 -8.60 -3.95 -30.65
N ILE A 21 -7.52 -4.27 -29.94
CA ILE A 21 -6.28 -4.78 -30.53
C ILE A 21 -6.38 -6.29 -30.74
N GLN A 22 -6.32 -6.75 -32.00
CA GLN A 22 -6.25 -8.17 -32.34
C GLN A 22 -4.78 -8.60 -32.43
N SER A 23 -4.22 -9.07 -31.31
CA SER A 23 -2.85 -9.58 -31.21
C SER A 23 -2.80 -10.83 -30.34
N MET A 24 -2.19 -11.91 -30.85
CA MET A 24 -2.03 -13.15 -30.11
C MET A 24 -1.22 -12.94 -28.83
N ASN A 25 -0.12 -12.17 -28.91
CA ASN A 25 0.80 -11.95 -27.79
C ASN A 25 0.14 -11.20 -26.63
N TYR A 26 -0.64 -10.15 -26.92
CA TYR A 26 -1.39 -9.45 -25.86
C TYR A 26 -2.59 -10.27 -25.36
N GLY A 27 -3.19 -11.12 -26.20
CA GLY A 27 -4.18 -12.10 -25.79
C GLY A 27 -3.64 -13.10 -24.77
N THR A 28 -2.51 -13.75 -25.08
CA THR A 28 -1.89 -14.74 -24.19
C THR A 28 -1.36 -14.11 -22.90
N ILE A 29 -0.67 -12.97 -22.97
CA ILE A 29 -0.23 -12.22 -21.78
C ILE A 29 -1.42 -11.90 -20.86
N LYS A 30 -2.52 -11.36 -21.41
CA LYS A 30 -3.73 -11.05 -20.63
C LYS A 30 -4.27 -12.29 -19.91
N TRP A 31 -4.49 -13.38 -20.64
CA TRP A 31 -5.08 -14.60 -20.08
C TRP A 31 -4.15 -15.29 -19.06
N ILE A 32 -2.83 -15.28 -19.27
CA ILE A 32 -1.86 -15.80 -18.30
C ILE A 32 -1.90 -14.98 -17.01
N CYS A 33 -1.86 -13.65 -17.09
CA CYS A 33 -1.98 -12.78 -15.92
C CYS A 33 -3.32 -12.99 -15.18
N HIS A 34 -4.44 -13.11 -15.91
CA HIS A 34 -5.75 -13.37 -15.31
C HIS A 34 -5.84 -14.76 -14.66
N LEU A 35 -5.23 -15.80 -15.23
CA LEU A 35 -5.18 -17.14 -14.64
C LEU A 35 -4.32 -17.17 -13.36
N ILE A 36 -3.18 -16.47 -13.35
CA ILE A 36 -2.30 -16.34 -12.15
C ILE A 36 -3.02 -15.59 -11.02
N VAL A 37 -3.70 -14.49 -11.32
CA VAL A 37 -4.50 -13.75 -10.34
C VAL A 37 -5.64 -14.62 -9.80
N PHE A 38 -6.37 -15.30 -10.68
CA PHE A 38 -7.50 -16.16 -10.30
C PHE A 38 -7.08 -17.36 -9.43
N SER A 39 -5.97 -18.04 -9.76
CA SER A 39 -5.47 -19.16 -8.96
C SER A 39 -4.95 -18.71 -7.59
N TYR A 40 -4.28 -17.56 -7.50
CA TYR A 40 -3.90 -16.95 -6.23
C TYR A 40 -5.12 -16.56 -5.37
N VAL A 41 -6.15 -15.96 -5.98
CA VAL A 41 -7.40 -15.58 -5.30
C VAL A 41 -8.12 -16.82 -4.74
N ILE A 42 -8.20 -17.92 -5.50
CA ILE A 42 -8.75 -19.20 -5.01
C ILE A 42 -7.88 -19.77 -3.87
N PHE A 43 -6.55 -19.77 -4.03
CA PHE A 43 -5.64 -20.27 -3.00
C PHE A 43 -5.81 -19.52 -1.68
N ALA A 44 -5.82 -18.18 -1.70
CA ALA A 44 -6.04 -17.35 -0.52
C ALA A 44 -7.45 -17.54 0.08
N LEU A 45 -8.48 -17.68 -0.76
CA LEU A 45 -9.86 -17.92 -0.33
C LEU A 45 -9.99 -19.25 0.44
N VAL A 46 -9.35 -20.31 -0.04
CA VAL A 46 -9.41 -21.67 0.54
C VAL A 46 -8.47 -21.80 1.74
N SER A 47 -7.21 -21.39 1.61
CA SER A 47 -6.17 -21.55 2.63
C SER A 47 -6.49 -20.77 3.91
N ASP A 48 -6.81 -19.48 3.79
CA ASP A 48 -7.17 -18.64 4.94
C ASP A 48 -8.65 -18.79 5.34
N LYS A 49 -9.44 -19.58 4.59
CA LYS A 49 -10.91 -19.71 4.73
C LYS A 49 -11.64 -18.35 4.68
N ARG A 50 -11.32 -17.45 3.74
CA ARG A 50 -11.83 -16.05 3.73
C ARG A 50 -13.32 -15.90 3.42
N TYR A 51 -13.98 -16.97 2.98
CA TYR A 51 -15.44 -17.06 2.90
C TYR A 51 -16.12 -17.28 4.26
N GLN A 52 -15.34 -17.50 5.33
CA GLN A 52 -15.85 -17.70 6.68
C GLN A 52 -15.77 -16.40 7.49
N ARG A 53 -16.86 -16.08 8.18
CA ARG A 53 -16.81 -15.19 9.34
C ARG A 53 -16.14 -15.96 10.49
N LYS A 54 -15.16 -15.33 11.12
CA LYS A 54 -14.41 -15.88 12.25
C LYS A 54 -14.79 -15.16 13.54
N GLU A 55 -14.92 -15.92 14.61
CA GLU A 55 -15.33 -15.43 15.92
C GLU A 55 -14.46 -16.07 17.02
N PRO A 56 -13.98 -15.31 18.02
CA PRO A 56 -13.23 -15.87 19.14
C PRO A 56 -14.15 -16.70 20.05
N LEU A 57 -13.59 -17.74 20.68
CA LEU A 57 -14.35 -18.56 21.63
C LEU A 57 -14.46 -17.90 23.02
N ILE A 58 -15.56 -18.20 23.71
CA ILE A 58 -15.70 -18.02 25.16
C ILE A 58 -15.47 -19.39 25.81
N SER A 59 -14.64 -19.46 26.84
CA SER A 59 -14.29 -20.72 27.52
C SER A 59 -14.67 -20.71 29.00
N SER A 60 -14.97 -21.89 29.52
CA SER A 60 -15.08 -22.17 30.95
C SER A 60 -14.29 -23.43 31.24
N VAL A 61 -13.52 -23.44 32.33
CA VAL A 61 -12.59 -24.52 32.68
C VAL A 61 -12.91 -25.03 34.08
N HIS A 62 -12.97 -26.35 34.23
CA HIS A 62 -13.13 -26.99 35.53
C HIS A 62 -12.06 -28.08 35.70
N THR A 63 -11.26 -27.97 36.76
CA THR A 63 -10.12 -28.84 37.03
C THR A 63 -10.39 -29.79 38.19
N LYS A 64 -9.93 -31.04 38.11
CA LYS A 64 -9.93 -31.97 39.24
C LYS A 64 -8.64 -32.78 39.26
N VAL A 65 -7.76 -32.46 40.19
CA VAL A 65 -6.56 -33.26 40.48
C VAL A 65 -7.01 -34.54 41.22
N LYS A 66 -6.23 -35.61 41.09
CA LYS A 66 -6.36 -36.86 41.87
C LYS A 66 -4.97 -37.41 42.17
N GLY A 67 -4.81 -37.97 43.35
CA GLY A 67 -3.54 -38.51 43.84
C GLY A 67 -3.55 -38.63 45.37
N ILE A 68 -2.56 -39.36 45.87
CA ILE A 68 -2.20 -39.47 47.28
C ILE A 68 -0.67 -39.52 47.38
N ALA A 69 -0.10 -39.02 48.47
CA ALA A 69 1.33 -39.08 48.75
C ALA A 69 1.58 -39.50 50.21
N GLU A 70 2.56 -40.37 50.41
CA GLU A 70 3.08 -40.71 51.74
C GLU A 70 4.34 -39.89 52.00
N VAL A 71 4.42 -39.22 53.16
CA VAL A 71 5.57 -38.43 53.59
C VAL A 71 6.05 -38.94 54.95
N ARG A 72 7.38 -39.01 55.14
CA ARG A 72 8.01 -39.39 56.40
C ARG A 72 8.93 -38.27 56.84
N GLU A 73 8.62 -37.65 57.97
CA GLU A 73 9.34 -36.51 58.53
C GLU A 73 10.11 -36.96 59.79
N GLU A 74 11.34 -36.49 59.98
CA GLU A 74 12.05 -36.61 61.26
C GLU A 74 11.83 -35.34 62.08
N ILE A 75 10.84 -35.35 62.97
CA ILE A 75 10.57 -34.22 63.86
C ILE A 75 11.47 -34.32 65.11
N ILE A 76 12.14 -33.22 65.46
CA ILE A 76 12.90 -33.12 66.71
C ILE A 76 12.00 -32.51 67.78
N GLU A 77 11.34 -33.37 68.54
CA GLU A 77 10.39 -32.98 69.59
C GLU A 77 11.06 -33.16 70.96
N SER A 78 11.20 -32.06 71.72
CA SER A 78 11.87 -32.04 73.04
C SER A 78 13.28 -32.68 73.07
N GLY A 79 14.00 -32.64 71.94
CA GLY A 79 15.34 -33.22 71.80
C GLY A 79 15.39 -34.70 71.39
N ALA A 80 14.24 -35.39 71.31
CA ALA A 80 14.14 -36.73 70.75
C ALA A 80 13.85 -36.69 69.25
N LYS A 81 14.47 -37.60 68.47
CA LYS A 81 14.09 -37.83 67.07
C LYS A 81 12.82 -38.68 67.01
N LYS A 82 11.75 -38.14 66.44
CA LYS A 82 10.45 -38.79 66.28
C LYS A 82 10.09 -38.85 64.79
N VAL A 83 10.07 -40.06 64.21
CA VAL A 83 9.65 -40.25 62.83
C VAL A 83 8.13 -40.16 62.77
N VAL A 84 7.61 -39.17 62.04
CA VAL A 84 6.17 -39.00 61.80
C VAL A 84 5.86 -39.40 60.36
N GLN A 85 5.02 -40.41 60.21
CA GLN A 85 4.47 -40.84 58.93
C GLN A 85 3.14 -40.12 58.71
N SER A 86 2.98 -39.49 57.56
CA SER A 86 1.79 -38.72 57.18
C SER A 86 1.35 -39.06 55.76
N VAL A 87 0.06 -38.93 55.49
CA VAL A 87 -0.52 -39.12 54.16
C VAL A 87 -1.19 -37.81 53.77
N PHE A 88 -0.89 -37.35 52.55
CA PHE A 88 -1.45 -36.14 51.95
C PHE A 88 -2.42 -36.53 50.85
N ASP A 89 -3.65 -36.05 50.93
CA ASP A 89 -4.66 -36.23 49.87
C ASP A 89 -4.93 -34.93 49.10
N THR A 90 -5.87 -34.98 48.15
CA THR A 90 -6.18 -33.84 47.28
C THR A 90 -6.62 -32.58 48.05
N ALA A 91 -7.20 -32.70 49.25
CA ALA A 91 -7.56 -31.58 50.13
C ALA A 91 -6.36 -30.96 50.86
N ASP A 92 -5.24 -31.69 51.04
CA ASP A 92 -4.03 -31.16 51.66
C ASP A 92 -3.08 -30.49 50.65
N TYR A 93 -2.93 -31.07 49.46
CA TYR A 93 -1.94 -30.60 48.47
C TYR A 93 -2.52 -29.71 47.36
N THR A 94 -3.84 -29.59 47.22
CA THR A 94 -4.47 -28.61 46.31
C THR A 94 -5.09 -27.45 47.07
N PHE A 95 -5.01 -26.26 46.49
CA PHE A 95 -5.53 -25.03 47.07
C PHE A 95 -6.58 -24.43 46.13
N PRO A 96 -7.75 -24.00 46.64
CA PRO A 96 -8.80 -23.42 45.80
C PRO A 96 -8.39 -22.03 45.31
N LEU A 97 -7.85 -21.98 44.09
CA LEU A 97 -7.61 -20.73 43.36
C LEU A 97 -8.89 -20.29 42.64
N GLN A 98 -9.09 -18.97 42.54
CA GLN A 98 -10.18 -18.39 41.75
C GLN A 98 -9.73 -18.23 40.29
N GLY A 99 -10.39 -18.93 39.37
CA GLY A 99 -10.20 -18.79 37.91
C GLY A 99 -9.70 -20.06 37.23
N ASN A 100 -9.14 -19.91 36.02
CA ASN A 100 -8.70 -21.01 35.14
C ASN A 100 -7.33 -21.59 35.56
N SER A 101 -7.04 -21.69 36.86
CA SER A 101 -5.76 -22.17 37.36
C SER A 101 -5.89 -23.05 38.59
N PHE A 102 -4.93 -23.95 38.77
CA PHE A 102 -4.84 -24.81 39.94
C PHE A 102 -3.41 -24.90 40.44
N PHE A 103 -3.24 -25.15 41.73
CA PHE A 103 -1.93 -25.31 42.35
C PHE A 103 -1.78 -26.70 42.96
N VAL A 104 -0.60 -27.29 42.81
CA VAL A 104 -0.21 -28.58 43.40
C VAL A 104 1.05 -28.36 44.24
N MET A 105 0.92 -28.55 45.55
CA MET A 105 2.07 -28.60 46.47
C MET A 105 2.99 -29.75 46.09
N THR A 106 4.30 -29.49 46.02
CA THR A 106 5.33 -30.51 45.75
C THR A 106 6.35 -30.62 46.87
N ASN A 107 6.53 -29.56 47.67
CA ASN A 107 7.44 -29.50 48.80
C ASN A 107 6.89 -28.48 49.82
N PHE A 108 7.15 -28.68 51.12
CA PHE A 108 6.66 -27.77 52.16
C PHE A 108 7.61 -27.73 53.36
N LEU A 109 7.54 -26.64 54.12
CA LEU A 109 8.19 -26.48 55.42
C LEU A 109 7.12 -26.10 56.44
N LYS A 110 7.04 -26.89 57.52
CA LYS A 110 6.01 -26.80 58.56
C LYS A 110 6.67 -26.37 59.88
N THR A 111 6.12 -25.35 60.54
CA THR A 111 6.56 -24.90 61.86
C THR A 111 5.36 -24.87 62.78
N GLU A 112 5.28 -25.87 63.67
CA GLU A 112 4.19 -26.02 64.64
C GLU A 112 4.46 -25.22 65.91
N GLY A 113 3.41 -24.96 66.69
CA GLY A 113 3.55 -24.32 68.01
C GLY A 113 4.10 -22.89 67.96
N GLN A 114 3.90 -22.14 66.86
CA GLN A 114 4.35 -20.75 66.83
C GLN A 114 3.51 -19.88 67.76
N GLU A 115 4.20 -19.19 68.68
CA GLU A 115 3.67 -18.18 69.61
C GLU A 115 4.32 -16.81 69.29
N GLN A 116 3.70 -15.70 69.71
CA GLN A 116 4.28 -14.37 69.54
C GLN A 116 5.30 -14.10 70.66
N GLY A 117 6.52 -13.69 70.31
CA GLY A 117 7.57 -13.47 71.30
C GLY A 117 8.85 -12.84 70.75
N LEU A 118 9.91 -12.93 71.56
CA LEU A 118 11.27 -12.51 71.21
C LEU A 118 12.15 -13.74 71.00
N CYS A 119 12.81 -13.85 69.85
CA CYS A 119 13.66 -14.99 69.54
C CYS A 119 14.83 -14.62 68.59
N PRO A 120 15.91 -15.42 68.57
CA PRO A 120 17.04 -15.23 67.65
C PRO A 120 16.63 -15.57 66.22
N GLU A 121 16.93 -14.68 65.27
CA GLU A 121 16.69 -14.93 63.84
C GLU A 121 17.61 -16.04 63.29
N TYR A 122 17.18 -16.76 62.26
CA TYR A 122 17.94 -17.89 61.71
C TYR A 122 19.31 -17.44 61.13
N PRO A 123 20.41 -18.16 61.37
CA PRO A 123 21.76 -17.76 60.94
C PRO A 123 21.96 -17.88 59.42
N THR A 124 21.98 -16.73 58.76
CA THR A 124 22.39 -16.56 57.36
C THR A 124 23.60 -15.61 57.29
N ARG A 125 24.26 -15.50 56.13
CA ARG A 125 25.37 -14.54 55.93
C ARG A 125 24.99 -13.06 56.18
N ARG A 126 23.69 -12.73 56.29
CA ARG A 126 23.19 -11.37 56.56
C ARG A 126 22.68 -11.15 57.99
N THR A 127 22.31 -12.21 58.70
CA THR A 127 21.66 -12.15 60.04
C THR A 127 22.58 -12.53 61.20
N LEU A 128 23.78 -13.04 60.90
CA LEU A 128 24.85 -13.25 61.88
C LEU A 128 25.38 -11.92 62.43
N CYS A 129 25.56 -11.83 63.74
CA CYS A 129 26.08 -10.65 64.42
C CYS A 129 27.18 -11.04 65.42
N SER A 130 28.18 -10.17 65.61
CA SER A 130 29.24 -10.38 66.62
C SER A 130 28.97 -9.62 67.93
N SER A 131 28.21 -8.53 67.86
CA SER A 131 27.80 -7.67 68.99
C SER A 131 26.51 -6.92 68.66
N ASP A 132 25.85 -6.37 69.68
CA ASP A 132 24.57 -5.64 69.56
C ASP A 132 24.61 -4.50 68.52
N ARG A 133 25.79 -3.87 68.30
CA ARG A 133 25.97 -2.83 67.28
C ARG A 133 25.69 -3.29 65.83
N GLY A 134 25.64 -4.60 65.58
CA GLY A 134 25.23 -5.17 64.29
C GLY A 134 23.71 -5.19 64.05
N CYS A 135 22.91 -5.04 65.12
CA CYS A 135 21.45 -5.15 65.07
C CYS A 135 20.81 -3.77 65.22
N LYS A 136 19.83 -3.44 64.37
CA LYS A 136 19.21 -2.11 64.35
C LYS A 136 17.80 -2.16 64.92
N LYS A 137 17.61 -1.55 66.11
CA LYS A 137 16.29 -1.49 66.76
C LYS A 137 15.25 -0.83 65.85
N GLY A 138 14.13 -1.50 65.64
CA GLY A 138 13.03 -1.04 64.78
C GLY A 138 13.27 -1.24 63.27
N TRP A 139 14.37 -1.88 62.86
CA TRP A 139 14.63 -2.17 61.46
C TRP A 139 13.78 -3.34 60.95
N MET A 140 13.36 -3.24 59.69
CA MET A 140 12.55 -4.21 58.97
C MET A 140 13.17 -4.45 57.59
N ASP A 141 13.51 -5.70 57.29
CA ASP A 141 14.06 -6.15 56.01
C ASP A 141 13.02 -7.07 55.33
N PRO A 142 12.69 -6.89 54.04
CA PRO A 142 11.83 -7.82 53.29
C PRO A 142 12.26 -9.30 53.33
N GLN A 143 13.52 -9.59 53.67
CA GLN A 143 14.07 -10.93 53.86
C GLN A 143 14.05 -11.42 55.32
N SER A 144 13.89 -10.53 56.31
CA SER A 144 13.76 -10.88 57.74
C SER A 144 12.39 -11.51 58.04
N LYS A 145 12.20 -12.01 59.26
CA LYS A 145 10.98 -12.66 59.75
C LYS A 145 10.32 -11.94 60.93
N GLY A 146 10.85 -10.80 61.36
CA GLY A 146 10.30 -9.97 62.43
C GLY A 146 10.89 -8.57 62.47
N ILE A 147 10.60 -7.81 63.54
CA ILE A 147 11.15 -6.48 63.77
C ILE A 147 12.37 -6.60 64.69
N GLN A 148 13.55 -6.12 64.29
CA GLN A 148 14.75 -6.22 65.12
C GLN A 148 14.63 -5.41 66.42
N THR A 149 14.99 -6.01 67.55
CA THR A 149 15.01 -5.33 68.86
C THR A 149 16.29 -4.51 69.09
N GLY A 150 17.36 -4.85 68.36
CA GLY A 150 18.70 -4.26 68.51
C GLY A 150 19.68 -5.05 69.38
N ARG A 151 19.35 -6.29 69.77
CA ARG A 151 20.21 -7.16 70.61
C ARG A 151 20.79 -8.32 69.79
N CYS A 152 22.02 -8.74 70.10
CA CYS A 152 22.74 -9.82 69.43
C CYS A 152 22.89 -11.02 70.38
N ILE A 153 22.04 -12.05 70.20
CA ILE A 153 21.87 -13.17 71.13
C ILE A 153 22.34 -14.49 70.51
N VAL A 154 22.59 -15.50 71.34
CA VAL A 154 23.08 -16.81 70.89
C VAL A 154 21.93 -17.61 70.26
N TYR A 155 22.13 -18.10 69.04
CA TYR A 155 21.20 -19.01 68.36
C TYR A 155 21.53 -20.47 68.66
N LYS A 156 22.78 -20.90 68.39
CA LYS A 156 23.25 -22.27 68.65
C LYS A 156 24.78 -22.32 68.71
N GLY A 157 25.34 -22.86 69.80
CA GLY A 157 26.79 -22.90 70.02
C GLY A 157 27.42 -21.50 69.97
N ASN A 158 28.47 -21.34 69.16
CA ASN A 158 29.15 -20.04 68.98
C ASN A 158 28.44 -19.09 68.00
N GLN A 159 27.32 -19.48 67.37
CA GLN A 159 26.60 -18.61 66.43
C GLN A 159 25.67 -17.65 67.17
N LYS A 160 25.81 -16.35 66.91
CA LYS A 160 24.93 -15.29 67.38
C LYS A 160 24.19 -14.61 66.23
N THR A 161 22.95 -14.25 66.45
CA THR A 161 22.07 -13.56 65.49
C THR A 161 21.23 -12.50 66.19
N CYS A 162 20.64 -11.60 65.41
CA CYS A 162 19.81 -10.54 65.98
C CYS A 162 18.52 -11.10 66.59
N GLU A 163 18.16 -10.58 67.77
CA GLU A 163 16.86 -10.78 68.39
C GLU A 163 15.79 -9.99 67.61
N VAL A 164 14.70 -10.66 67.27
CA VAL A 164 13.54 -10.06 66.58
C VAL A 164 12.26 -10.32 67.38
N SER A 165 11.36 -9.34 67.34
CA SER A 165 9.95 -9.50 67.71
C SER A 165 9.24 -10.19 66.54
N ALA A 166 8.87 -11.45 66.73
CA ALA A 166 8.40 -12.34 65.67
C ALA A 166 7.42 -13.40 66.19
N TRP A 167 7.02 -14.31 65.30
CA TRP A 167 6.45 -15.59 65.69
C TRP A 167 7.58 -16.58 65.88
N CYS A 168 7.68 -17.15 67.08
CA CYS A 168 8.79 -17.97 67.55
C CYS A 168 8.36 -19.44 67.69
N PRO A 169 9.18 -20.43 67.33
CA PRO A 169 10.52 -20.31 66.72
C PRO A 169 10.46 -19.89 65.24
N ILE A 170 11.61 -19.43 64.72
CA ILE A 170 11.77 -18.84 63.38
C ILE A 170 12.14 -19.91 62.32
N GLU A 171 11.68 -19.68 61.09
CA GLU A 171 11.90 -20.53 59.90
C GLU A 171 13.37 -20.95 59.72
N ALA A 172 13.62 -22.26 59.83
CA ALA A 172 14.92 -22.87 59.52
C ALA A 172 15.04 -23.21 58.01
N VAL A 173 16.27 -23.23 57.51
CA VAL A 173 16.59 -23.63 56.13
C VAL A 173 17.21 -25.03 56.16
N GLU A 174 16.46 -26.03 55.71
CA GLU A 174 16.93 -27.42 55.54
C GLU A 174 16.59 -27.91 54.11
N GLU A 175 17.34 -28.90 53.62
CA GLU A 175 17.26 -29.40 52.23
C GLU A 175 16.30 -30.59 52.07
N ALA A 176 15.70 -30.72 50.88
CA ALA A 176 14.60 -31.66 50.63
C ALA A 176 15.07 -33.11 50.33
N PRO A 177 14.46 -34.14 50.96
CA PRO A 177 14.77 -35.55 50.68
C PRO A 177 14.16 -36.07 49.37
N ARG A 178 14.73 -37.15 48.79
CA ARG A 178 14.30 -37.79 47.52
C ARG A 178 14.02 -39.29 47.70
N ARG A 179 12.89 -39.83 47.18
CA ARG A 179 12.63 -41.29 46.95
C ARG A 179 11.64 -41.55 45.77
N ASN A 180 11.43 -42.84 45.46
CA ASN A 180 10.82 -43.37 44.21
C ASN A 180 9.35 -43.83 44.35
N PHE A 181 8.70 -44.15 43.21
CA PHE A 181 7.30 -44.62 43.07
C PHE A 181 7.18 -45.94 42.29
N LEU A 182 6.08 -46.71 42.48
CA LEU A 182 5.41 -47.54 41.45
C LEU A 182 3.88 -47.69 41.74
N PRO A 183 3.01 -48.11 40.77
CA PRO A 183 1.57 -47.74 40.78
C PRO A 183 0.53 -48.84 40.41
N GLY A 184 -0.76 -48.46 40.42
CA GLY A 184 -1.91 -49.12 39.75
C GLY A 184 -3.24 -48.81 40.47
N LEU A 185 -4.47 -48.95 39.93
CA LEU A 185 -5.07 -49.16 38.59
C LEU A 185 -6.62 -48.94 38.78
N ASN A 186 -7.54 -48.70 37.83
CA ASN A 186 -7.51 -48.45 36.38
C ASN A 186 -8.79 -47.67 35.91
N ILE A 187 -8.70 -46.44 35.38
CA ILE A 187 -9.79 -45.74 34.63
C ILE A 187 -9.14 -44.92 33.50
N THR A 188 -8.61 -45.62 32.49
CA THR A 188 -7.43 -45.12 31.75
C THR A 188 -7.68 -44.74 30.29
N CYS A 189 -7.77 -43.43 30.06
CA CYS A 189 -6.91 -42.83 29.03
C CYS A 189 -5.88 -41.95 29.74
N THR A 190 -4.72 -41.77 29.11
CA THR A 190 -3.73 -40.74 29.48
C THR A 190 -3.40 -39.97 28.20
N PHE A 191 -3.29 -38.65 28.28
CA PHE A 191 -2.85 -37.84 27.16
C PHE A 191 -1.49 -38.32 26.63
N HIS A 192 -1.38 -38.49 25.32
CA HIS A 192 -0.12 -38.76 24.64
C HIS A 192 -0.16 -38.16 23.24
N LYS A 193 0.85 -37.36 22.89
CA LYS A 193 0.94 -36.52 21.67
C LYS A 193 0.55 -37.21 20.35
N THR A 194 0.97 -38.47 20.18
CA THR A 194 0.61 -39.32 19.02
C THR A 194 -0.52 -40.31 19.31
N GLN A 195 -0.41 -41.10 20.38
CA GLN A 195 -1.33 -42.21 20.65
C GLN A 195 -2.75 -41.78 21.06
N ASN A 196 -2.86 -40.79 21.96
CA ASN A 196 -4.12 -40.35 22.57
C ASN A 196 -4.19 -38.81 22.69
N PRO A 197 -4.08 -38.05 21.57
CA PRO A 197 -4.00 -36.59 21.58
C PRO A 197 -5.31 -35.88 21.98
N GLN A 198 -6.39 -36.63 22.22
CA GLN A 198 -7.72 -36.10 22.57
C GLN A 198 -8.13 -36.44 24.01
N CYS A 199 -7.36 -37.25 24.73
CA CYS A 199 -7.63 -37.57 26.13
C CYS A 199 -7.40 -36.33 27.03
N PRO A 200 -8.37 -35.90 27.84
CA PRO A 200 -8.23 -34.74 28.74
C PRO A 200 -7.61 -35.10 30.11
N ILE A 201 -7.06 -36.31 30.27
CA ILE A 201 -6.44 -36.78 31.51
C ILE A 201 -4.91 -36.66 31.37
N PHE A 202 -4.33 -35.71 32.08
CA PHE A 202 -2.90 -35.40 32.01
C PHE A 202 -2.16 -35.90 33.27
N ARG A 203 -1.01 -36.55 33.07
CA ARG A 203 -0.07 -36.88 34.15
C ARG A 203 0.98 -35.78 34.25
N LEU A 204 1.18 -35.20 35.44
CA LEU A 204 2.09 -34.05 35.62
C LEU A 204 3.50 -34.33 35.10
N GLY A 205 4.08 -35.50 35.39
CA GLY A 205 5.42 -35.88 34.91
C GLY A 205 5.55 -36.03 33.39
N ASP A 206 4.44 -36.21 32.65
CA ASP A 206 4.45 -36.28 31.19
C ASP A 206 4.29 -34.88 30.55
N ILE A 207 3.61 -33.93 31.23
CA ILE A 207 3.59 -32.49 30.86
C ILE A 207 5.03 -31.94 30.84
N PHE A 208 5.80 -32.19 31.90
CA PHE A 208 7.19 -31.76 32.01
C PHE A 208 8.11 -32.44 30.97
N ARG A 209 7.86 -33.73 30.66
CA ARG A 209 8.61 -34.42 29.60
C ARG A 209 8.36 -33.81 28.21
N GLU A 210 7.15 -33.32 27.94
CA GLU A 210 6.82 -32.63 26.69
C GLU A 210 7.45 -31.23 26.57
N THR A 211 7.76 -30.53 27.68
CA THR A 211 8.54 -29.27 27.65
C THR A 211 10.06 -29.47 27.68
N GLY A 212 10.52 -30.68 28.01
CA GLY A 212 11.95 -30.96 28.22
C GLY A 212 12.49 -30.51 29.58
N ASP A 213 11.62 -30.31 30.57
CA ASP A 213 11.99 -29.98 31.95
C ASP A 213 11.94 -31.22 32.86
N HIS A 214 12.78 -31.23 33.90
CA HIS A 214 12.72 -32.25 34.95
C HIS A 214 11.78 -31.82 36.07
N PHE A 215 10.69 -32.58 36.26
CA PHE A 215 9.73 -32.36 37.36
C PHE A 215 10.42 -32.29 38.73
N SER A 216 11.42 -33.14 38.97
CA SER A 216 12.15 -33.22 40.25
C SER A 216 12.83 -31.92 40.68
N ASP A 217 13.30 -31.11 39.73
CA ASP A 217 14.05 -29.89 40.04
C ASP A 217 13.07 -28.74 40.33
N VAL A 218 12.01 -28.63 39.52
CA VAL A 218 10.93 -27.65 39.73
C VAL A 218 10.10 -28.00 40.98
N ALA A 219 10.03 -29.27 41.37
CA ALA A 219 9.35 -29.70 42.59
C ALA A 219 9.98 -29.18 43.90
N ILE A 220 11.27 -28.83 43.89
CA ILE A 220 11.99 -28.36 45.09
C ILE A 220 11.60 -26.91 45.43
N GLN A 221 11.61 -26.03 44.42
CA GLN A 221 11.41 -24.58 44.57
C GLN A 221 10.02 -24.10 44.12
N GLY A 222 9.27 -24.94 43.40
CA GLY A 222 8.03 -24.56 42.73
C GLY A 222 8.27 -23.90 41.37
N GLY A 223 7.20 -23.65 40.62
CA GLY A 223 7.24 -23.06 39.28
C GLY A 223 5.86 -22.78 38.70
N ILE A 224 5.79 -22.31 37.45
CA ILE A 224 4.53 -21.95 36.78
C ILE A 224 4.48 -22.59 35.39
N MET A 225 3.48 -23.43 35.15
CA MET A 225 3.29 -24.15 33.89
C MET A 225 2.00 -23.71 33.19
N GLY A 226 2.08 -23.49 31.88
CA GLY A 226 0.95 -23.21 31.01
C GLY A 226 0.45 -24.48 30.34
N ILE A 227 -0.85 -24.74 30.44
CA ILE A 227 -1.54 -25.75 29.63
C ILE A 227 -2.33 -25.00 28.56
N GLU A 228 -1.83 -25.01 27.34
CA GLU A 228 -2.40 -24.28 26.20
C GLU A 228 -3.38 -25.20 25.45
N ILE A 229 -4.62 -24.76 25.29
CA ILE A 229 -5.71 -25.51 24.64
C ILE A 229 -6.17 -24.70 23.43
N TYR A 230 -5.62 -25.03 22.26
CA TYR A 230 -5.93 -24.35 21.00
C TYR A 230 -7.11 -24.98 20.27
N TRP A 231 -8.00 -24.13 19.73
CA TRP A 231 -9.13 -24.54 18.89
C TRP A 231 -9.13 -23.80 17.53
N ASP A 232 -8.88 -24.51 16.43
CA ASP A 232 -9.28 -24.08 15.07
C ASP A 232 -10.51 -24.90 14.68
N CYS A 233 -11.68 -24.26 14.68
CA CYS A 233 -12.95 -24.93 14.47
C CYS A 233 -13.59 -24.49 13.15
N ASN A 234 -13.58 -25.39 12.16
CA ASN A 234 -14.44 -25.26 10.99
C ASN A 234 -15.85 -25.77 11.33
N LEU A 235 -16.83 -24.86 11.29
CA LEU A 235 -18.23 -25.12 11.62
C LEU A 235 -19.11 -25.37 10.38
N ASP A 236 -18.52 -25.43 9.18
CA ASP A 236 -19.26 -25.69 7.94
C ASP A 236 -19.68 -27.15 7.82
N ARG A 237 -20.97 -27.36 7.50
CA ARG A 237 -21.61 -28.69 7.35
C ARG A 237 -20.85 -29.66 6.44
N TRP A 238 -20.08 -29.14 5.49
CA TRP A 238 -19.36 -29.89 4.45
C TRP A 238 -17.95 -30.33 4.89
N PHE A 239 -17.36 -29.63 5.87
CA PHE A 239 -15.97 -29.82 6.32
C PHE A 239 -15.84 -29.64 7.84
N HIS A 240 -16.85 -30.08 8.59
CA HIS A 240 -16.96 -29.83 10.03
C HIS A 240 -15.80 -30.49 10.80
N HIS A 241 -14.94 -29.67 11.38
CA HIS A 241 -13.79 -30.11 12.16
C HIS A 241 -13.53 -29.13 13.30
N CYS A 242 -13.77 -29.57 14.53
CA CYS A 242 -13.56 -28.79 15.74
C CYS A 242 -13.08 -29.72 16.85
N ARG A 243 -11.79 -29.66 17.19
CA ARG A 243 -11.11 -30.52 18.15
C ARG A 243 -10.02 -29.73 18.88
N PRO A 244 -9.80 -29.94 20.19
CA PRO A 244 -8.74 -29.26 20.92
C PRO A 244 -7.37 -29.80 20.52
N LYS A 245 -6.39 -28.90 20.42
CA LYS A 245 -4.97 -29.22 20.35
C LYS A 245 -4.29 -28.77 21.63
N TYR A 246 -3.87 -29.72 22.44
CA TYR A 246 -3.14 -29.45 23.68
C TYR A 246 -1.67 -29.13 23.40
N SER A 247 -1.08 -28.22 24.16
CA SER A 247 0.33 -27.89 24.18
C SER A 247 0.73 -27.43 25.58
N PHE A 248 2.02 -27.52 25.91
CA PHE A 248 2.52 -27.22 27.24
C PHE A 248 3.73 -26.30 27.14
N ARG A 249 3.84 -25.35 28.07
CA ARG A 249 4.94 -24.38 28.08
C ARG A 249 5.24 -23.94 29.51
N ARG A 250 6.51 -23.82 29.86
CA ARG A 250 6.91 -23.21 31.14
C ARG A 250 6.71 -21.69 31.09
N LEU A 251 6.16 -21.10 32.16
CA LEU A 251 5.83 -19.67 32.25
C LEU A 251 6.79 -18.91 33.17
N ASP A 252 7.44 -19.58 34.12
CA ASP A 252 8.48 -18.99 34.97
C ASP A 252 9.86 -18.97 34.28
N ASP A 253 10.66 -17.95 34.61
CA ASP A 253 12.01 -17.76 34.06
C ASP A 253 13.01 -18.77 34.65
N LYS A 254 13.47 -19.69 33.80
CA LYS A 254 14.46 -20.73 34.11
C LYS A 254 15.88 -20.18 34.38
N THR A 255 16.12 -18.91 34.07
CA THR A 255 17.41 -18.20 34.20
C THR A 255 17.40 -17.05 35.21
N ALA A 256 16.31 -16.88 35.97
CA ALA A 256 16.22 -15.86 37.02
C ALA A 256 17.33 -16.06 38.07
N SER A 257 18.19 -15.06 38.27
CA SER A 257 19.29 -15.13 39.24
C SER A 257 18.78 -15.31 40.67
N GLU A 258 19.57 -15.95 41.53
CA GLU A 258 19.22 -16.28 42.94
C GLU A 258 18.71 -15.09 43.77
N SER A 259 19.03 -13.85 43.37
CA SER A 259 18.54 -12.61 44.00
C SER A 259 17.05 -12.34 43.82
N SER A 260 16.39 -13.01 42.85
CA SER A 260 15.02 -12.72 42.41
C SER A 260 14.08 -13.92 42.59
N TYR A 261 13.98 -14.43 43.83
CA TYR A 261 12.98 -15.43 44.27
C TYR A 261 12.78 -16.61 43.30
N PRO A 262 13.77 -17.52 43.16
CA PRO A 262 13.63 -18.68 42.29
C PRO A 262 12.49 -19.60 42.77
N GLY A 263 11.52 -19.85 41.88
CA GLY A 263 10.40 -20.77 42.08
C GLY A 263 9.18 -20.19 42.82
N TYR A 264 8.01 -20.76 42.49
CA TYR A 264 6.71 -20.31 43.00
C TYR A 264 6.39 -20.90 44.39
N ASN A 265 6.31 -20.03 45.40
CA ASN A 265 6.05 -20.40 46.79
C ASN A 265 5.18 -19.37 47.53
N PHE A 266 4.43 -19.81 48.54
CA PHE A 266 3.65 -18.95 49.43
C PHE A 266 3.65 -19.47 50.88
N ARG A 267 3.09 -18.70 51.81
CA ARG A 267 2.93 -19.09 53.22
C ARG A 267 1.46 -18.96 53.63
N TYR A 268 0.95 -19.93 54.39
CA TYR A 268 -0.34 -19.87 55.06
C TYR A 268 -0.21 -20.39 56.49
N ALA A 269 -1.19 -20.11 57.35
CA ALA A 269 -1.16 -20.54 58.75
C ALA A 269 -2.48 -21.19 59.16
N LYS A 270 -2.40 -22.31 59.88
CA LYS A 270 -3.53 -22.95 60.56
C LYS A 270 -3.53 -22.46 62.01
N TYR A 271 -4.51 -21.63 62.39
CA TYR A 271 -4.64 -21.05 63.73
C TYR A 271 -5.43 -21.97 64.66
N TYR A 272 -5.02 -22.08 65.91
CA TYR A 272 -5.68 -22.89 66.94
C TYR A 272 -5.45 -22.32 68.34
N LYS A 273 -6.15 -22.86 69.35
CA LYS A 273 -5.95 -22.50 70.75
C LYS A 273 -5.63 -23.74 71.56
N GLU A 274 -4.61 -23.63 72.41
CA GLU A 274 -4.14 -24.69 73.29
C GLU A 274 -3.84 -24.06 74.66
N ASN A 275 -4.43 -24.59 75.73
CA ASN A 275 -4.31 -24.04 77.10
C ASN A 275 -4.61 -22.52 77.18
N ASN A 276 -5.63 -22.06 76.44
CA ASN A 276 -6.00 -20.65 76.21
C ASN A 276 -4.95 -19.74 75.53
N VAL A 277 -3.76 -20.25 75.20
CA VAL A 277 -2.78 -19.56 74.35
C VAL A 277 -3.22 -19.67 72.89
N GLU A 278 -3.15 -18.56 72.15
CA GLU A 278 -3.36 -18.56 70.70
C GLU A 278 -2.07 -18.97 69.99
N LYS A 279 -2.15 -20.07 69.25
CA LYS A 279 -1.04 -20.67 68.51
C LYS A 279 -1.35 -20.75 67.03
N ARG A 280 -0.31 -20.90 66.22
CA ARG A 280 -0.46 -21.27 64.82
C ARG A 280 0.57 -22.29 64.38
N THR A 281 0.19 -23.13 63.43
CA THR A 281 1.12 -23.88 62.61
C THR A 281 1.30 -23.11 61.31
N LEU A 282 2.50 -22.55 61.11
CA LEU A 282 2.88 -21.87 59.88
C LEU A 282 3.34 -22.91 58.86
N ILE A 283 2.83 -22.82 57.63
CA ILE A 283 3.17 -23.74 56.54
C ILE A 283 3.60 -22.91 55.34
N LYS A 284 4.88 -23.05 54.98
CA LYS A 284 5.44 -22.53 53.74
C LYS A 284 5.35 -23.60 52.67
N VAL A 285 4.72 -23.29 51.55
CA VAL A 285 4.40 -24.23 50.48
C VAL A 285 5.16 -23.84 49.23
N PHE A 286 5.87 -24.81 48.64
CA PHE A 286 6.45 -24.74 47.31
C PHE A 286 5.66 -25.67 46.40
N GLY A 287 5.44 -25.27 45.15
CA GLY A 287 4.68 -26.10 44.24
C GLY A 287 4.49 -25.51 42.86
N ILE A 288 3.79 -26.27 42.03
CA ILE A 288 3.59 -25.91 40.64
C ILE A 288 2.19 -25.33 40.50
N ARG A 289 2.13 -24.07 40.05
CA ARG A 289 0.90 -23.46 39.56
C ARG A 289 0.72 -23.84 38.09
N PHE A 290 -0.47 -24.32 37.74
CA PHE A 290 -0.86 -24.61 36.37
C PHE A 290 -1.93 -23.60 35.93
N ASP A 291 -1.59 -22.77 34.94
CA ASP A 291 -2.53 -21.84 34.30
C ASP A 291 -3.06 -22.45 32.99
N ILE A 292 -4.37 -22.53 32.84
CA ILE A 292 -5.01 -23.14 31.66
C ILE A 292 -5.42 -22.04 30.68
N LEU A 293 -4.71 -21.97 29.56
CA LEU A 293 -4.83 -20.96 28.53
C LEU A 293 -5.65 -21.52 27.36
N VAL A 294 -6.96 -21.25 27.35
CA VAL A 294 -7.85 -21.68 26.26
C VAL A 294 -8.04 -20.55 25.26
N PHE A 295 -7.69 -20.78 23.99
CA PHE A 295 -7.78 -19.77 22.93
C PHE A 295 -8.04 -20.43 21.57
N GLY A 296 -8.61 -19.67 20.64
CA GLY A 296 -8.97 -20.21 19.34
C GLY A 296 -10.07 -19.40 18.64
N THR A 297 -10.45 -19.87 17.46
CA THR A 297 -11.45 -19.23 16.59
C THR A 297 -12.38 -20.27 15.97
N GLY A 298 -13.69 -19.99 16.01
CA GLY A 298 -14.67 -20.67 15.18
C GLY A 298 -14.83 -19.94 13.85
N GLY A 299 -14.77 -20.68 12.73
CA GLY A 299 -15.04 -20.17 11.39
C GLY A 299 -16.27 -20.84 10.79
N LYS A 300 -17.18 -20.03 10.23
CA LYS A 300 -18.39 -20.49 9.54
C LYS A 300 -18.66 -19.65 8.30
N PHE A 301 -19.10 -20.27 7.21
CA PHE A 301 -19.46 -19.61 5.95
C PHE A 301 -20.39 -18.40 6.18
N ASP A 302 -19.99 -17.25 5.63
CA ASP A 302 -20.76 -16.01 5.62
C ASP A 302 -20.70 -15.40 4.21
N ILE A 303 -21.86 -15.27 3.58
CA ILE A 303 -22.00 -14.72 2.23
C ILE A 303 -21.46 -13.28 2.13
N ILE A 304 -21.52 -12.51 3.22
CA ILE A 304 -21.02 -11.13 3.26
C ILE A 304 -19.49 -11.12 3.14
N GLN A 305 -18.80 -12.03 3.85
CA GLN A 305 -17.33 -12.14 3.77
C GLN A 305 -16.89 -12.57 2.37
N LEU A 306 -17.61 -13.51 1.75
CA LEU A 306 -17.35 -13.92 0.37
C LEU A 306 -17.54 -12.75 -0.61
N ILE A 307 -18.63 -11.99 -0.51
CA ILE A 307 -18.90 -10.83 -1.38
C ILE A 307 -17.82 -9.73 -1.20
N VAL A 308 -17.42 -9.42 0.03
CA VAL A 308 -16.36 -8.43 0.32
C VAL A 308 -14.99 -8.89 -0.22
N PHE A 309 -14.68 -10.19 -0.13
CA PHE A 309 -13.44 -10.73 -0.69
C PHE A 309 -13.44 -10.75 -2.23
N VAL A 310 -14.56 -11.12 -2.87
CA VAL A 310 -14.71 -11.00 -4.33
C VAL A 310 -14.62 -9.54 -4.77
N GLY A 311 -15.30 -8.62 -4.08
CA GLY A 311 -15.27 -7.18 -4.37
C GLY A 311 -13.85 -6.58 -4.32
N SER A 312 -13.05 -6.93 -3.31
CA SER A 312 -11.67 -6.45 -3.22
C SER A 312 -10.74 -7.08 -4.28
N THR A 313 -10.89 -8.37 -4.56
CA THR A 313 -10.04 -9.10 -5.54
C THR A 313 -10.35 -8.79 -7.00
N LEU A 314 -11.54 -8.28 -7.33
CA LEU A 314 -11.85 -7.76 -8.68
C LEU A 314 -10.84 -6.70 -9.15
N SER A 315 -10.29 -5.90 -8.24
CA SER A 315 -9.27 -4.88 -8.55
C SER A 315 -8.00 -5.47 -9.18
N TYR A 316 -7.57 -6.65 -8.75
CA TYR A 316 -6.33 -7.30 -9.22
C TYR A 316 -6.40 -7.73 -10.69
N PHE A 317 -7.58 -7.95 -11.25
CA PHE A 317 -7.74 -8.24 -12.69
C PHE A 317 -7.38 -7.04 -13.58
N GLY A 318 -7.32 -5.83 -13.04
CA GLY A 318 -6.80 -4.64 -13.73
C GLY A 318 -5.30 -4.70 -14.04
N LEU A 319 -4.52 -5.51 -13.31
CA LEU A 319 -3.07 -5.63 -13.47
C LEU A 319 -2.64 -5.99 -14.90
N ALA A 320 -3.38 -6.88 -15.56
CA ALA A 320 -3.11 -7.28 -16.94
C ALA A 320 -3.23 -6.10 -17.92
N THR A 321 -4.24 -5.23 -17.73
CA THR A 321 -4.43 -4.03 -18.55
C THR A 321 -3.32 -3.01 -18.28
N LEU A 322 -3.01 -2.74 -17.01
CA LEU A 322 -1.92 -1.83 -16.63
C LEU A 322 -0.57 -2.28 -17.19
N PHE A 323 -0.28 -3.59 -17.17
CA PHE A 323 0.95 -4.14 -17.72
C PHE A 323 1.02 -4.03 -19.25
N ILE A 324 -0.06 -4.36 -19.98
CA ILE A 324 -0.11 -4.21 -21.44
C ILE A 324 0.00 -2.74 -21.85
N ASP A 325 -0.65 -1.84 -21.11
CA ASP A 325 -0.57 -0.39 -21.32
C ASP A 325 0.84 0.17 -21.07
N PHE A 326 1.51 -0.30 -20.01
CA PHE A 326 2.91 0.01 -19.75
C PHE A 326 3.80 -0.44 -20.92
N LEU A 327 3.65 -1.69 -21.40
CA LEU A 327 4.42 -2.18 -22.56
C LEU A 327 4.19 -1.34 -23.82
N ILE A 328 2.95 -0.98 -24.15
CA ILE A 328 2.64 -0.13 -25.32
C ILE A 328 3.34 1.23 -25.19
N ASN A 329 3.23 1.88 -24.02
CA ASN A 329 3.86 3.18 -23.76
C ASN A 329 5.40 3.11 -23.80
N THR A 330 6.00 2.07 -23.23
CA THR A 330 7.46 1.88 -23.23
C THR A 330 8.01 1.64 -24.63
N TYR A 331 7.43 0.70 -25.40
CA TYR A 331 7.89 0.40 -26.76
C TYR A 331 7.61 1.53 -27.76
N SER A 332 6.57 2.34 -27.55
CA SER A 332 6.32 3.55 -28.34
C SER A 332 7.25 4.72 -28.00
N SER A 333 8.20 4.56 -27.06
CA SER A 333 9.11 5.64 -26.68
C SER A 333 10.14 5.96 -27.78
N LYS A 334 10.51 7.25 -27.88
CA LYS A 334 11.55 7.73 -28.82
C LYS A 334 12.89 7.01 -28.60
N PHE A 335 13.17 6.57 -27.37
CA PHE A 335 14.39 5.85 -26.98
C PHE A 335 14.45 4.43 -27.53
N CYS A 336 13.34 3.67 -27.48
CA CYS A 336 13.28 2.34 -28.10
C CYS A 336 13.66 2.40 -29.59
N ARG A 337 13.13 3.41 -30.30
CA ARG A 337 13.41 3.65 -31.72
C ARG A 337 14.84 4.11 -32.01
N SER A 338 15.43 4.98 -31.19
CA SER A 338 16.79 5.49 -31.41
C SER A 338 17.89 4.50 -31.04
N SER A 339 17.64 3.62 -30.06
CA SER A 339 18.71 2.94 -29.33
C SER A 339 18.49 1.45 -29.08
N ILE A 340 17.25 0.96 -29.06
CA ILE A 340 16.97 -0.47 -28.80
C ILE A 340 16.77 -1.24 -30.09
N TYR A 341 15.90 -0.80 -31.00
CA TYR A 341 15.64 -1.50 -32.26
C TYR A 341 16.90 -1.62 -33.16
N PRO A 342 17.77 -0.59 -33.29
CA PRO A 342 19.01 -0.74 -34.06
C PRO A 342 20.02 -1.73 -33.44
N CYS A 343 20.04 -1.85 -32.11
CA CYS A 343 20.95 -2.73 -31.39
C CYS A 343 20.42 -4.16 -31.19
N CYS A 344 19.09 -4.38 -31.25
CA CYS A 344 18.46 -5.67 -31.02
C CYS A 344 17.35 -5.94 -32.05
N LYS A 345 17.70 -6.65 -33.13
CA LYS A 345 16.76 -7.04 -34.20
C LYS A 345 15.57 -7.87 -33.71
N TYR A 346 15.71 -8.61 -32.61
CA TYR A 346 14.59 -9.36 -32.02
C TYR A 346 13.47 -8.44 -31.51
N CYS A 347 13.79 -7.19 -31.15
CA CYS A 347 12.81 -6.19 -30.72
C CYS A 347 12.21 -5.38 -31.88
N GLU A 348 12.68 -5.54 -33.12
CA GLU A 348 12.19 -4.80 -34.29
C GLU A 348 10.66 -4.97 -34.53
N PRO A 349 10.06 -6.17 -34.36
CA PRO A 349 8.60 -6.35 -34.44
C PRO A 349 7.82 -5.61 -33.34
N CYS A 350 8.45 -5.19 -32.23
CA CYS A 350 7.79 -4.42 -31.18
C CYS A 350 7.51 -2.96 -31.59
N SER A 351 8.07 -2.49 -32.72
CA SER A 351 7.77 -1.18 -33.33
C SER A 351 6.28 -0.98 -33.66
N VAL A 352 5.52 -2.06 -33.88
CA VAL A 352 4.06 -2.04 -34.07
C VAL A 352 3.33 -1.35 -32.89
N ASN A 353 3.94 -1.28 -31.73
CA ASN A 353 3.38 -0.59 -30.57
C ASN A 353 3.29 0.94 -30.74
N GLU A 354 4.08 1.55 -31.64
CA GLU A 354 3.89 2.96 -32.03
C GLU A 354 2.56 3.18 -32.79
N TYR A 355 2.09 2.19 -33.56
CA TYR A 355 0.75 2.22 -34.17
C TYR A 355 -0.37 2.08 -33.12
N TYR A 356 -0.23 1.17 -32.14
CA TYR A 356 -1.21 1.02 -31.06
C TYR A 356 -1.29 2.28 -30.19
N TYR A 357 -0.15 2.90 -29.84
CA TYR A 357 -0.12 4.17 -29.13
C TYR A 357 -0.86 5.26 -29.92
N ARG A 358 -0.59 5.39 -31.23
CA ARG A 358 -1.27 6.35 -32.13
C ARG A 358 -2.77 6.07 -32.34
N LYS A 359 -3.27 4.88 -31.99
CA LYS A 359 -4.70 4.49 -32.00
C LYS A 359 -5.34 4.47 -30.60
N LYS A 360 -4.58 4.84 -29.56
CA LYS A 360 -5.04 4.94 -28.17
C LYS A 360 -4.97 6.37 -27.63
N CYS A 361 -3.91 7.11 -27.97
CA CYS A 361 -3.58 8.40 -27.39
C CYS A 361 -3.70 9.51 -28.43
N GLU A 362 -4.58 10.48 -28.19
CA GLU A 362 -4.68 11.72 -28.95
C GLU A 362 -4.02 12.85 -28.16
N SER A 363 -2.96 13.46 -28.73
CA SER A 363 -2.16 14.48 -28.05
C SER A 363 -2.70 15.88 -28.33
N ILE A 364 -3.61 16.35 -27.47
CA ILE A 364 -4.20 17.70 -27.55
C ILE A 364 -3.32 18.68 -26.75
N VAL A 365 -3.21 19.92 -27.23
CA VAL A 365 -2.50 21.02 -26.54
C VAL A 365 -3.53 21.98 -25.96
N GLU A 366 -3.28 22.44 -24.72
CA GLU A 366 -4.15 23.37 -24.01
C GLU A 366 -4.27 24.73 -24.74
N PRO A 367 -5.49 25.21 -25.07
CA PRO A 367 -5.69 26.44 -25.85
C PRO A 367 -5.36 27.68 -25.01
N LYS A 368 -4.17 28.26 -25.23
CA LYS A 368 -3.69 29.44 -24.49
C LYS A 368 -3.64 30.70 -25.35
N PRO A 369 -3.84 31.91 -24.77
CA PRO A 369 -3.59 33.18 -25.46
C PRO A 369 -2.15 33.31 -26.00
N THR A 370 -1.17 32.62 -25.41
CA THR A 370 0.22 32.52 -25.87
C THR A 370 0.43 31.52 -27.01
N LEU A 371 -0.39 30.48 -27.14
CA LEU A 371 -0.22 29.39 -28.12
C LEU A 371 -0.37 29.88 -29.56
N LYS A 372 0.66 29.66 -30.41
CA LYS A 372 0.68 30.01 -31.83
C LYS A 372 1.31 28.89 -32.65
N TYR A 373 0.74 28.62 -33.83
CA TYR A 373 1.35 27.73 -34.81
C TYR A 373 1.87 28.51 -36.02
N VAL A 374 3.09 28.21 -36.45
CA VAL A 374 3.68 28.76 -37.68
C VAL A 374 4.18 27.63 -38.59
N SER A 375 4.04 27.81 -39.91
CA SER A 375 4.53 26.88 -40.92
C SER A 375 5.30 27.63 -41.99
N PHE A 376 6.55 27.23 -42.18
CA PHE A 376 7.38 27.65 -43.30
C PHE A 376 7.22 26.67 -44.48
N VAL A 377 7.54 27.10 -45.70
CA VAL A 377 7.50 26.23 -46.89
C VAL A 377 8.74 25.34 -46.98
N ASP A 378 9.88 25.85 -46.52
CA ASP A 378 11.18 25.18 -46.48
C ASP A 378 11.37 24.28 -45.24
N GLU A 379 10.33 24.06 -44.44
CA GLU A 379 10.31 23.10 -43.34
C GLU A 379 9.13 22.11 -43.46
N SER A 380 9.43 20.81 -43.32
CA SER A 380 8.43 19.73 -43.39
C SER A 380 7.44 19.71 -42.23
N HIS A 381 7.83 20.29 -41.09
CA HIS A 381 7.10 20.30 -39.82
C HIS A 381 6.42 21.65 -39.56
N ILE A 382 5.49 21.66 -38.60
CA ILE A 382 4.91 22.87 -38.02
C ILE A 382 5.76 23.24 -36.79
N ARG A 383 5.86 24.53 -36.47
CA ARG A 383 6.43 24.98 -35.19
C ARG A 383 5.32 25.45 -34.26
N MET A 384 5.34 24.94 -33.03
CA MET A 384 4.49 25.40 -31.92
C MET A 384 5.27 26.40 -31.07
N VAL A 385 4.71 27.60 -30.90
CA VAL A 385 5.25 28.66 -30.05
C VAL A 385 4.23 28.93 -28.94
N ASP A 386 4.51 28.46 -27.73
CA ASP A 386 3.75 28.80 -26.52
C ASP A 386 4.64 29.64 -25.59
N GLN A 387 5.00 30.84 -26.06
CA GLN A 387 5.87 31.78 -25.36
C GLN A 387 5.43 33.22 -25.67
N GLN A 388 5.49 34.10 -24.68
CA GLN A 388 5.23 35.54 -24.88
C GLN A 388 6.38 36.16 -25.68
N LEU A 389 6.04 36.91 -26.74
CA LEU A 389 7.05 37.37 -27.72
C LEU A 389 8.03 38.43 -27.19
N LEU A 390 7.64 39.21 -26.16
CA LEU A 390 8.50 40.21 -25.51
C LEU A 390 9.24 41.15 -26.51
N GLY A 391 8.53 41.59 -27.55
CA GLY A 391 9.05 42.47 -28.61
C GLY A 391 9.89 41.76 -29.69
N ARG A 392 10.14 40.45 -29.59
CA ARG A 392 10.91 39.68 -30.59
C ARG A 392 10.02 39.26 -31.77
N SER A 393 10.57 39.38 -32.98
CA SER A 393 9.90 39.00 -34.22
C SER A 393 9.50 37.52 -34.23
N LEU A 394 8.21 37.21 -34.50
CA LEU A 394 7.71 35.83 -34.55
C LEU A 394 8.48 34.97 -35.58
N GLN A 395 8.98 35.59 -36.65
CA GLN A 395 9.88 34.99 -37.62
C GLN A 395 11.06 34.25 -36.98
N ASP A 396 11.66 34.77 -35.91
CA ASP A 396 12.94 34.28 -35.35
C ASP A 396 12.82 33.41 -34.11
N VAL A 397 11.64 33.38 -33.48
CA VAL A 397 11.36 32.56 -32.30
C VAL A 397 11.58 31.06 -32.61
N LYS A 398 12.19 30.36 -31.65
CA LYS A 398 12.33 28.90 -31.66
C LYS A 398 11.11 28.31 -30.96
N GLY A 399 10.41 27.40 -31.65
CA GLY A 399 9.27 26.65 -31.13
C GLY A 399 9.52 25.15 -31.20
N GLU A 400 8.67 24.35 -30.56
CA GLU A 400 8.72 22.89 -30.65
C GLU A 400 8.32 22.43 -32.06
N LYS A 401 8.93 21.35 -32.54
CA LYS A 401 8.69 20.77 -33.87
C LYS A 401 7.53 19.77 -33.82
N VAL A 402 6.35 20.22 -34.22
CA VAL A 402 5.15 19.37 -34.32
C VAL A 402 5.08 18.78 -35.73
N PRO A 403 4.94 17.44 -35.89
CA PRO A 403 4.72 16.86 -37.21
C PRO A 403 3.39 17.36 -37.79
N ARG A 404 3.34 17.72 -39.07
CA ARG A 404 2.07 18.04 -39.73
C ARG A 404 1.15 16.80 -39.67
N PRO A 405 -0.15 16.93 -39.34
CA PRO A 405 -1.10 15.84 -39.46
C PRO A 405 -1.06 15.22 -40.86
N SER A 406 -1.20 13.90 -40.94
CA SER A 406 -1.50 13.23 -42.20
C SER A 406 -2.89 13.66 -42.65
N MET A 407 -2.98 14.50 -43.69
CA MET A 407 -4.27 14.83 -44.31
C MET A 407 -4.92 13.55 -44.82
N ASP A 408 -6.23 13.41 -44.60
CA ASP A 408 -6.96 12.26 -45.11
C ASP A 408 -7.14 12.39 -46.63
N PHE A 409 -6.67 11.39 -47.38
CA PHE A 409 -6.79 11.38 -48.84
C PHE A 409 -8.25 11.31 -49.30
N THR A 410 -9.17 10.87 -48.43
CA THR A 410 -10.61 10.85 -48.69
C THR A 410 -11.28 12.23 -48.68
N ASP A 411 -10.64 13.26 -48.12
CA ASP A 411 -11.10 14.65 -48.22
C ASP A 411 -10.41 15.41 -49.36
N LEU A 412 -9.18 15.06 -49.72
CA LEU A 412 -8.51 15.60 -50.91
C LEU A 412 -9.25 15.24 -52.21
N SER A 413 -9.86 14.04 -52.29
CA SER A 413 -10.70 13.63 -53.43
C SER A 413 -12.08 14.31 -53.48
N ARG A 414 -12.45 15.10 -52.46
CA ARG A 414 -13.69 15.90 -52.41
C ARG A 414 -13.48 17.35 -52.88
N LEU A 415 -12.26 17.78 -53.17
CA LEU A 415 -11.99 19.12 -53.69
C LEU A 415 -12.65 19.31 -55.07
N PRO A 416 -13.47 20.36 -55.29
CA PRO A 416 -14.15 20.60 -56.56
C PRO A 416 -13.17 21.18 -57.60
N LEU A 417 -12.26 20.33 -58.09
CA LEU A 417 -11.32 20.66 -59.18
C LEU A 417 -12.00 20.71 -60.57
N SER A 418 -13.29 20.37 -60.67
CA SER A 418 -14.09 20.57 -61.88
C SER A 418 -14.64 22.00 -61.97
N LEU A 419 -13.72 22.94 -62.20
CA LEU A 419 -14.03 24.18 -62.93
C LEU A 419 -13.28 24.08 -64.25
N GLN A 420 -14.02 24.03 -65.37
CA GLN A 420 -13.47 23.85 -66.70
C GLN A 420 -12.54 25.01 -67.09
N ASP A 421 -11.22 24.74 -67.12
CA ASP A 421 -10.30 25.52 -67.95
C ASP A 421 -10.54 25.10 -69.43
N PRO A 422 -10.62 26.05 -70.40
CA PRO A 422 -10.93 25.70 -71.80
C PRO A 422 -9.86 24.83 -72.46
N HIS A 423 -10.29 23.95 -73.37
CA HIS A 423 -9.48 22.98 -74.14
C HIS A 423 -7.97 23.29 -74.25
N VAL A 424 -7.16 22.56 -73.47
CA VAL A 424 -5.72 22.43 -73.70
C VAL A 424 -5.50 21.30 -74.71
N THR A 425 -4.77 21.58 -75.79
CA THR A 425 -4.44 20.59 -76.83
C THR A 425 -3.41 19.58 -76.30
N PRO A 426 -3.63 18.26 -76.41
CA PRO A 426 -2.69 17.26 -75.90
C PRO A 426 -1.41 17.22 -76.74
N GLY A 427 -0.27 17.58 -76.16
CA GLY A 427 1.00 17.57 -76.90
C GLY A 427 2.27 18.07 -76.18
N GLN A 428 2.21 18.54 -74.94
CA GLN A 428 3.40 18.92 -74.17
C GLN A 428 3.49 18.12 -72.85
N PRO A 429 4.69 17.68 -72.43
CA PRO A 429 4.89 17.08 -71.11
C PRO A 429 4.86 18.18 -70.03
N GLU A 430 3.95 18.06 -69.07
CA GLU A 430 3.95 18.91 -67.87
C GLU A 430 4.99 18.40 -66.86
N ASP A 431 6.24 18.84 -67.00
CA ASP A 431 7.23 18.67 -65.93
C ASP A 431 6.79 19.46 -64.69
N ILE A 432 6.65 18.76 -63.56
CA ILE A 432 6.32 19.38 -62.27
C ILE A 432 7.55 20.16 -61.77
N GLN A 433 7.68 21.41 -62.22
CA GLN A 433 8.72 22.32 -61.73
C GLN A 433 8.49 22.62 -60.24
N LEU A 434 9.28 21.93 -59.41
CA LEU A 434 9.48 22.25 -58.01
C LEU A 434 10.02 23.67 -57.93
N LEU A 435 9.33 24.55 -57.18
CA LEU A 435 9.52 26.01 -57.15
C LEU A 435 10.99 26.44 -57.35
N SER A 436 11.28 26.96 -58.55
CA SER A 436 12.63 27.21 -59.05
C SER A 436 13.50 28.05 -58.09
N GLU A 437 14.81 27.84 -58.16
CA GLU A 437 15.81 28.54 -57.35
C GLU A 437 16.09 29.98 -57.84
N GLU A 438 15.11 30.58 -58.54
CA GLU A 438 15.17 31.99 -58.97
C GLU A 438 15.19 32.93 -57.75
N VAL A 439 16.38 33.48 -57.50
CA VAL A 439 16.61 34.49 -56.47
C VAL A 439 16.03 35.82 -56.94
N THR A 440 14.72 36.00 -56.76
CA THR A 440 14.08 37.32 -56.88
C THR A 440 14.78 38.30 -55.94
N PRO A 441 15.37 39.40 -56.44
CA PRO A 441 16.19 40.29 -55.64
C PRO A 441 15.37 41.00 -54.56
N ARG A 442 16.02 41.38 -53.45
CA ARG A 442 15.38 42.19 -52.41
C ARG A 442 14.96 43.54 -52.98
N HIS A 443 13.64 43.76 -53.09
CA HIS A 443 13.10 45.11 -53.13
C HIS A 443 13.59 45.89 -51.91
N LYS A 444 14.03 47.15 -52.11
CA LYS A 444 14.63 47.98 -51.06
C LYS A 444 13.70 48.21 -49.86
N ASP A 445 12.39 48.07 -50.07
CA ASP A 445 11.32 48.35 -49.11
C ASP A 445 10.88 47.11 -48.29
N SER A 446 11.53 45.95 -48.48
CA SER A 446 11.25 44.72 -47.70
C SER A 446 11.77 44.82 -46.26
N PRO A 447 10.95 44.49 -45.23
CA PRO A 447 11.41 44.39 -43.84
C PRO A 447 12.59 43.42 -43.67
N HIS A 448 13.50 43.68 -42.72
CA HIS A 448 14.74 42.89 -42.56
C HIS A 448 14.51 41.39 -42.31
N TRP A 449 13.41 41.01 -41.64
CA TRP A 449 12.99 39.63 -41.40
C TRP A 449 12.36 38.94 -42.64
N CYS A 450 12.10 39.67 -43.72
CA CYS A 450 11.58 39.14 -44.98
C CYS A 450 12.65 38.36 -45.76
N GLN A 451 12.27 37.17 -46.21
CA GLN A 451 13.08 36.25 -47.03
C GLN A 451 12.45 35.96 -48.41
N CYS A 452 11.28 36.53 -48.72
CA CYS A 452 10.50 36.18 -49.92
C CYS A 452 10.09 37.38 -50.80
N GLY A 453 10.68 38.56 -50.58
CA GLY A 453 10.40 39.81 -51.32
C GLY A 453 9.03 40.46 -51.07
N ASN A 454 8.00 39.67 -50.76
CA ASN A 454 6.58 40.09 -50.78
C ASN A 454 5.97 40.43 -49.41
N CYS A 455 6.76 40.57 -48.35
CA CYS A 455 6.24 40.95 -47.03
C CYS A 455 6.23 42.47 -46.84
N LEU A 456 5.21 42.97 -46.14
CA LEU A 456 5.05 44.37 -45.75
C LEU A 456 5.08 44.50 -44.21
N PRO A 457 5.41 45.69 -43.66
CA PRO A 457 5.28 45.95 -42.23
C PRO A 457 3.83 45.82 -41.75
N SER A 458 3.64 45.62 -40.44
CA SER A 458 2.32 45.60 -39.81
C SER A 458 1.87 47.02 -39.41
N GLN A 459 0.57 47.27 -39.52
CA GLN A 459 -0.07 48.52 -39.08
C GLN A 459 -0.50 48.49 -37.60
N LEU A 460 -0.24 47.40 -36.87
CA LEU A 460 -0.62 47.27 -35.47
C LEU A 460 0.27 48.10 -34.51
N PRO A 461 -0.25 48.46 -33.31
CA PRO A 461 0.54 49.04 -32.23
C PRO A 461 1.76 48.18 -31.88
N GLU A 462 2.82 48.82 -31.38
CA GLU A 462 4.16 48.22 -31.27
C GLU A 462 4.17 46.96 -30.37
N SER A 463 3.36 46.97 -29.31
CA SER A 463 3.14 45.84 -28.40
C SER A 463 2.64 44.56 -29.08
N HIS A 464 1.98 44.68 -30.25
CA HIS A 464 1.41 43.58 -31.02
C HIS A 464 2.04 43.41 -32.41
N ARG A 465 2.83 44.39 -32.88
CA ARG A 465 3.51 44.37 -34.19
C ARG A 465 4.30 43.08 -34.40
N CYS A 466 5.10 42.67 -33.42
CA CYS A 466 5.95 41.48 -33.45
C CYS A 466 5.23 40.15 -33.74
N LEU A 467 3.92 40.05 -33.43
CA LEU A 467 3.10 38.89 -33.75
C LEU A 467 2.76 38.79 -35.26
N GLU A 468 2.66 39.93 -35.93
CA GLU A 468 2.36 39.98 -37.37
C GLU A 468 3.61 39.83 -38.26
N GLU A 469 4.82 39.91 -37.68
CA GLU A 469 6.13 39.77 -38.34
C GLU A 469 6.51 38.29 -38.59
N LEU A 470 6.01 37.76 -39.71
CA LEU A 470 6.28 36.39 -40.13
C LEU A 470 6.41 36.32 -41.66
N CYS A 471 7.45 35.66 -42.14
CA CYS A 471 7.68 35.34 -43.55
C CYS A 471 7.18 33.91 -43.84
N CYS A 472 6.84 33.59 -45.09
CA CYS A 472 6.44 32.23 -45.48
C CYS A 472 7.61 31.22 -45.54
N ARG A 473 8.86 31.67 -45.34
CA ARG A 473 10.10 30.88 -45.45
C ARG A 473 11.11 31.29 -44.38
N LYS A 474 12.03 30.38 -44.05
CA LYS A 474 13.25 30.66 -43.25
C LYS A 474 14.44 31.07 -44.12
N LYS A 475 14.62 30.47 -45.30
CA LYS A 475 15.67 30.80 -46.28
C LYS A 475 15.12 31.61 -47.45
N MET A 476 16.00 32.41 -48.08
CA MET A 476 15.65 33.22 -49.26
C MET A 476 15.14 32.37 -50.43
N GLY A 477 14.27 32.95 -51.27
CA GLY A 477 13.76 32.37 -52.52
C GLY A 477 12.24 32.53 -52.71
N ALA A 478 11.70 31.88 -53.75
CA ALA A 478 10.31 32.00 -54.21
C ALA A 478 9.25 31.98 -53.10
N CYS A 479 8.26 32.88 -53.21
CA CYS A 479 7.22 33.13 -52.21
C CYS A 479 6.01 32.21 -52.38
N ILE A 480 5.38 31.76 -51.29
CA ILE A 480 4.18 30.89 -51.37
C ILE A 480 3.00 31.54 -52.15
N THR A 481 2.92 32.88 -52.17
CA THR A 481 1.85 33.61 -52.86
C THR A 481 1.96 33.59 -54.39
N THR A 482 3.07 33.11 -54.97
CA THR A 482 3.20 32.90 -56.42
C THR A 482 2.80 31.47 -56.84
N SER A 483 2.42 30.61 -55.90
CA SER A 483 1.98 29.24 -56.21
C SER A 483 0.52 29.19 -56.69
N GLU A 484 0.25 28.41 -57.74
CA GLU A 484 -1.10 28.21 -58.28
C GLU A 484 -2.13 27.71 -57.23
N PRO A 485 -1.79 26.79 -56.30
CA PRO A 485 -2.70 26.43 -55.21
C PRO A 485 -3.13 27.61 -54.34
N PHE A 486 -2.25 28.59 -54.09
CA PHE A 486 -2.64 29.80 -53.36
C PHE A 486 -3.65 30.64 -54.17
N ARG A 487 -3.47 30.76 -55.50
CA ARG A 487 -4.43 31.43 -56.38
C ARG A 487 -5.78 30.70 -56.43
N LYS A 488 -5.78 29.39 -56.72
CA LYS A 488 -7.01 28.59 -56.91
C LYS A 488 -7.76 28.30 -55.59
N LEU A 489 -7.08 28.16 -54.43
CA LEU A 489 -7.72 27.84 -53.14
C LEU A 489 -7.96 29.05 -52.21
N VAL A 490 -7.08 30.05 -52.20
CA VAL A 490 -7.07 31.12 -51.17
C VAL A 490 -7.56 32.47 -51.70
N LEU A 491 -7.40 32.75 -53.00
CA LEU A 491 -7.86 33.99 -53.63
C LEU A 491 -9.11 33.83 -54.51
N SER A 492 -9.48 32.61 -54.88
CA SER A 492 -10.61 32.35 -55.78
C SER A 492 -11.96 32.74 -55.16
N ARG A 493 -12.48 33.92 -55.53
CA ARG A 493 -13.77 34.43 -55.05
C ARG A 493 -14.92 33.42 -55.23
N ARG A 494 -14.94 32.67 -56.35
CA ARG A 494 -15.94 31.61 -56.60
C ARG A 494 -15.87 30.48 -55.56
N VAL A 495 -14.67 30.00 -55.22
CA VAL A 495 -14.48 28.94 -54.22
C VAL A 495 -14.84 29.43 -52.82
N LEU A 496 -14.46 30.66 -52.46
CA LEU A 496 -14.80 31.25 -51.17
C LEU A 496 -16.31 31.53 -51.03
N GLN A 497 -16.98 32.00 -52.09
CA GLN A 497 -18.44 32.13 -52.11
C GLN A 497 -19.13 30.78 -51.98
N PHE A 498 -18.65 29.74 -52.68
CA PHE A 498 -19.18 28.38 -52.54
C PHE A 498 -19.00 27.84 -51.11
N LEU A 499 -17.85 28.06 -50.47
CA LEU A 499 -17.60 27.63 -49.08
C LEU A 499 -18.46 28.39 -48.05
N LEU A 500 -18.76 29.67 -48.30
CA LEU A 500 -19.70 30.43 -47.47
C LEU A 500 -21.14 29.91 -47.65
N LEU A 501 -21.59 29.69 -48.89
CA LEU A 501 -22.93 29.15 -49.19
C LEU A 501 -23.10 27.68 -48.77
N TYR A 502 -22.04 26.88 -48.76
CA TYR A 502 -22.07 25.52 -48.22
C TYR A 502 -22.34 25.50 -46.70
N ARG A 503 -21.87 26.54 -45.98
CA ARG A 503 -22.13 26.72 -44.55
C ARG A 503 -23.49 27.37 -44.28
N GLU A 504 -23.84 28.41 -45.05
CA GLU A 504 -25.03 29.24 -44.88
C GLU A 504 -25.71 29.45 -46.26
N PRO A 505 -26.55 28.51 -46.75
CA PRO A 505 -27.06 28.51 -48.13
C PRO A 505 -27.96 29.69 -48.51
N LEU A 506 -28.49 30.43 -47.53
CA LEU A 506 -29.35 31.60 -47.69
C LEU A 506 -28.62 32.92 -47.36
N LEU A 507 -27.28 32.90 -47.32
CA LEU A 507 -26.46 34.07 -47.03
C LEU A 507 -26.62 35.15 -48.11
N VAL A 508 -27.29 36.25 -47.75
CA VAL A 508 -27.39 37.45 -48.60
C VAL A 508 -26.05 38.17 -48.60
N LEU A 509 -25.31 38.05 -49.71
CA LEU A 509 -24.02 38.69 -49.93
C LEU A 509 -24.16 40.18 -50.26
N ASP A 510 -24.46 40.97 -49.23
CA ASP A 510 -24.43 42.44 -49.29
C ASP A 510 -23.01 42.98 -49.58
N ALA A 511 -22.91 44.08 -50.32
CA ALA A 511 -21.70 44.53 -50.99
C ALA A 511 -20.54 44.82 -50.02
N ASP A 512 -20.81 45.55 -48.93
CA ASP A 512 -19.78 45.96 -47.96
C ASP A 512 -19.37 44.82 -47.01
N SER A 513 -20.33 44.00 -46.56
CA SER A 513 -20.06 42.89 -45.64
C SER A 513 -19.33 41.71 -46.31
N THR A 514 -19.67 41.42 -47.58
CA THR A 514 -19.13 40.31 -48.38
C THR A 514 -17.61 40.23 -48.36
N ASN A 515 -16.91 41.35 -48.57
CA ASN A 515 -15.45 41.36 -48.63
C ASN A 515 -14.80 41.00 -47.28
N SER A 516 -15.46 41.26 -46.14
CA SER A 516 -14.94 40.85 -44.85
C SER A 516 -15.17 39.35 -44.58
N GLN A 517 -16.31 38.80 -44.98
CA GLN A 517 -16.58 37.36 -44.87
C GLN A 517 -15.66 36.54 -45.78
N LEU A 518 -15.48 36.95 -47.05
CA LEU A 518 -14.54 36.31 -47.98
C LEU A 518 -13.10 36.35 -47.47
N ARG A 519 -12.66 37.49 -46.92
CA ARG A 519 -11.34 37.64 -46.28
C ARG A 519 -11.14 36.71 -45.09
N HIS A 520 -12.16 36.53 -44.24
CA HIS A 520 -12.09 35.59 -43.11
C HIS A 520 -12.13 34.13 -43.58
N CYS A 521 -12.91 33.82 -44.62
CA CYS A 521 -12.92 32.51 -45.26
C CYS A 521 -11.53 32.18 -45.83
N ALA A 522 -10.91 33.09 -46.59
CA ALA A 522 -9.55 32.94 -47.14
C ALA A 522 -8.49 32.70 -46.06
N TYR A 523 -8.59 33.37 -44.90
CA TYR A 523 -7.70 33.10 -43.76
C TYR A 523 -7.84 31.66 -43.24
N ARG A 524 -9.09 31.15 -43.10
CA ARG A 524 -9.34 29.76 -42.71
C ARG A 524 -8.85 28.77 -43.77
N CYS A 525 -9.12 29.01 -45.06
CA CYS A 525 -8.65 28.15 -46.16
C CYS A 525 -7.12 28.00 -46.17
N TYR A 526 -6.37 29.09 -45.96
CA TYR A 526 -4.91 29.02 -45.83
C TYR A 526 -4.47 28.23 -44.59
N ALA A 527 -5.14 28.44 -43.44
CA ALA A 527 -4.83 27.75 -42.20
C ALA A 527 -5.06 26.24 -42.34
N THR A 528 -6.23 25.79 -42.81
CA THR A 528 -6.50 24.37 -43.09
C THR A 528 -5.48 23.79 -44.08
N TRP A 529 -5.17 24.49 -45.17
CA TRP A 529 -4.20 24.03 -46.19
C TRP A 529 -2.77 23.83 -45.67
N ARG A 530 -2.32 24.61 -44.68
CA ARG A 530 -0.94 24.55 -44.16
C ARG A 530 -0.78 23.78 -42.85
N PHE A 531 -1.84 23.72 -42.04
CA PHE A 531 -1.80 23.18 -40.68
C PHE A 531 -2.63 21.88 -40.52
N GLY A 532 -3.59 21.61 -41.41
CA GLY A 532 -4.33 20.34 -41.46
C GLY A 532 -5.52 20.31 -40.51
N SER A 533 -5.29 20.02 -39.22
CA SER A 533 -6.38 19.92 -38.24
C SER A 533 -6.91 21.29 -37.82
N GLN A 534 -8.17 21.31 -37.38
CA GLN A 534 -8.88 22.53 -37.01
C GLN A 534 -8.23 23.23 -35.80
N ASP A 535 -7.75 22.47 -34.80
CA ASP A 535 -7.11 23.00 -33.59
C ASP A 535 -5.79 23.71 -33.88
N LEU A 536 -5.02 23.18 -34.84
CA LEU A 536 -3.80 23.83 -35.33
C LEU A 536 -4.12 25.06 -36.20
N ALA A 537 -5.22 25.02 -36.94
CA ALA A 537 -5.65 26.09 -37.84
C ALA A 537 -6.21 27.31 -37.09
N ASP A 538 -6.96 27.12 -35.98
CA ASP A 538 -7.55 28.23 -35.21
C ASP A 538 -6.50 29.04 -34.41
N PHE A 539 -5.33 28.46 -34.13
CA PHE A 539 -4.17 29.16 -33.54
C PHE A 539 -3.04 29.44 -34.57
N ALA A 540 -3.32 29.31 -35.87
CA ALA A 540 -2.33 29.53 -36.94
C ALA A 540 -2.08 31.01 -37.23
N ILE A 541 -0.82 31.40 -37.33
CA ILE A 541 -0.43 32.74 -37.81
C ILE A 541 -0.03 32.69 -39.28
N LEU A 542 -0.80 33.41 -40.10
CA LEU A 542 -0.50 33.64 -41.52
C LEU A 542 0.72 34.56 -41.67
N PRO A 543 1.64 34.30 -42.62
CA PRO A 543 2.75 35.22 -42.90
C PRO A 543 2.27 36.51 -43.57
N SER A 544 3.05 37.59 -43.44
CA SER A 544 2.73 38.93 -43.91
C SER A 544 2.39 38.98 -45.40
N CYS A 545 3.18 38.32 -46.26
CA CYS A 545 2.92 38.25 -47.70
C CYS A 545 1.52 37.68 -48.04
N CYS A 546 1.12 36.57 -47.42
CA CYS A 546 -0.22 35.99 -47.60
C CYS A 546 -1.31 36.91 -47.05
N ARG A 547 -1.12 37.41 -45.81
CA ARG A 547 -2.10 38.26 -45.12
C ARG A 547 -2.39 39.53 -45.93
N TRP A 548 -1.36 40.16 -46.48
CA TRP A 548 -1.48 41.35 -47.31
C TRP A 548 -1.98 41.07 -48.72
N ARG A 549 -1.62 39.94 -49.35
CA ARG A 549 -2.22 39.56 -50.65
C ARG A 549 -3.73 39.36 -50.53
N ILE A 550 -4.19 38.68 -49.47
CA ILE A 550 -5.63 38.51 -49.17
C ILE A 550 -6.30 39.86 -48.85
N ARG A 551 -5.66 40.75 -48.06
CA ARG A 551 -6.16 42.11 -47.79
C ARG A 551 -6.21 43.02 -49.04
N ARG A 552 -5.44 42.74 -50.10
CA ARG A 552 -5.51 43.43 -51.40
C ARG A 552 -6.62 42.90 -52.30
N GLU A 553 -6.83 41.58 -52.31
CA GLU A 553 -7.87 40.92 -53.10
C GLU A 553 -9.28 41.18 -52.52
N PHE A 554 -9.38 41.19 -51.19
CA PHE A 554 -10.62 41.44 -50.43
C PHE A 554 -10.39 42.62 -49.45
N PRO A 555 -10.44 43.87 -49.94
CA PRO A 555 -10.17 45.05 -49.12
C PRO A 555 -11.22 45.30 -48.02
N ARG A 556 -11.03 46.38 -47.26
CA ARG A 556 -11.98 46.90 -46.28
C ARG A 556 -12.29 48.36 -46.65
N SER A 557 -13.57 48.71 -46.73
CA SER A 557 -14.03 50.05 -47.14
C SER A 557 -13.54 51.14 -46.17
N GLU A 558 -13.73 50.91 -44.86
CA GLU A 558 -13.37 51.88 -43.81
C GLU A 558 -12.70 51.22 -42.59
N GLY A 559 -11.68 51.88 -42.03
CA GLY A 559 -11.02 51.50 -40.77
C GLY A 559 -9.87 50.50 -40.90
N GLN A 560 -9.04 50.40 -39.85
CA GLN A 560 -7.85 49.54 -39.84
C GLN A 560 -8.20 48.03 -39.80
N TYR A 561 -7.24 47.20 -40.23
CA TYR A 561 -7.35 45.74 -40.10
C TYR A 561 -6.96 45.30 -38.69
N SER A 562 -7.80 44.47 -38.05
CA SER A 562 -7.38 43.76 -36.83
C SER A 562 -6.35 42.67 -37.15
N GLY A 563 -5.46 42.41 -36.19
CA GLY A 563 -4.59 41.24 -36.18
C GLY A 563 -5.31 39.95 -35.78
N PHE A 564 -4.52 38.94 -35.42
CA PHE A 564 -5.03 37.70 -34.80
C PHE A 564 -5.77 38.00 -33.49
N LYS A 565 -6.85 37.25 -33.23
CA LYS A 565 -7.56 37.21 -31.95
C LYS A 565 -7.64 35.75 -31.50
N SER A 566 -7.60 35.51 -30.19
CA SER A 566 -7.89 34.18 -29.64
C SER A 566 -9.33 33.77 -30.02
N PRO A 567 -9.59 32.51 -30.40
CA PRO A 567 -10.94 32.00 -30.65
C PRO A 567 -11.74 31.76 -29.36
N TYR A 568 -11.05 31.64 -28.23
CA TYR A 568 -11.56 31.50 -26.86
C TYR A 568 -10.98 32.61 -25.97
#